data_AF-A0A1C3NZY1-F1
#
_entry.id   AF-A0A1C3NZY1-F1
#
_cell.length_a   1.000
_cell.length_b   1.000
_cell.length_c   1.000
_cell.angle_alpha   90.00
_cell.angle_beta   90.00
_cell.angle_gamma   90.00
#
_symmetry.space_group_name_H-M   'P 1'
#
loop_
_entity.id
_entity.type
_entity.pdbx_description
1 polymer ?
#
loop_
_entity_poly.entity_id
_entity_poly.type
_entity_poly.pdbx_seq_one_letter_code
_entity_poly.pdbx_strand_id
1 'polypeptide(L)'
;MSPGWLAGGRDDDSDDRMAMIGQGQLFPDDLPLPPGDDVGYRGPTACAAAGITYRQLDYWARTGLVVPSVRGATGSGSQRLYSFRDVLVLRVVRKLLEAGVSLQNIRAAADCLRVRGIEDLAQVTLVSDGSTVYECTSDDQVIDLVQGGQGVFAIAVGRAVQDMRGQLSQLPTERPERPGHTGQAAVGHPRDELANRRGRRSSA
;
A
#
# COMPACT_ATOMS: atom_id res chain seq x y z
N MET A 1 40.07 24.49 55.59
CA MET A 1 41.10 25.14 54.75
C MET A 1 41.75 24.05 53.91
N SER A 2 41.65 24.12 52.58
CA SER A 2 42.43 23.29 51.65
C SER A 2 43.94 23.54 51.83
N PRO A 3 44.83 22.61 51.44
CA PRO A 3 45.39 22.53 50.08
C PRO A 3 45.70 21.06 49.67
N GLY A 4 46.21 20.65 48.50
CA GLY A 4 46.81 21.28 47.32
C GLY A 4 47.29 20.15 46.38
N TRP A 5 47.35 20.43 45.09
CA TRP A 5 47.78 19.53 44.01
C TRP A 5 49.30 19.34 43.92
N LEU A 6 49.74 18.23 43.27
CA LEU A 6 50.94 17.97 42.43
C LEU A 6 51.42 16.52 42.65
N ALA A 7 51.98 15.73 41.73
CA ALA A 7 52.01 15.57 40.27
C ALA A 7 52.98 14.39 39.99
N GLY A 8 52.83 13.70 38.85
CA GLY A 8 53.81 12.76 38.27
C GLY A 8 53.24 11.36 38.06
N GLY A 9 53.09 10.78 36.87
CA GLY A 9 53.62 11.07 35.53
C GLY A 9 54.46 9.88 35.07
N ARG A 10 54.02 9.14 34.03
CA ARG A 10 54.83 8.64 32.91
C ARG A 10 53.99 7.87 31.88
N ASP A 11 54.29 8.16 30.61
CA ASP A 11 53.71 7.66 29.36
C ASP A 11 54.19 6.25 28.95
N ASP A 12 53.46 5.69 27.96
CA ASP A 12 53.80 4.67 26.94
C ASP A 12 54.27 3.28 27.44
N ASP A 13 53.87 2.16 26.85
CA ASP A 13 53.85 1.84 25.42
C ASP A 13 53.10 0.50 25.17
N SER A 14 52.70 0.27 23.91
CA SER A 14 52.41 -1.03 23.26
C SER A 14 51.05 -1.70 23.57
N ASP A 15 50.23 -2.14 22.62
CA ASP A 15 50.55 -2.76 21.33
C ASP A 15 49.31 -2.67 20.42
N ASP A 16 49.50 -2.05 19.27
CA ASP A 16 48.52 -1.88 18.19
C ASP A 16 48.40 -3.22 17.43
N ARG A 17 47.35 -3.99 17.72
CA ARG A 17 46.96 -5.18 16.91
C ARG A 17 45.48 -5.15 16.57
N MET A 18 45.20 -4.34 15.56
CA MET A 18 44.05 -4.42 14.69
C MET A 18 43.94 -5.84 14.07
N ALA A 19 42.97 -6.63 14.54
CA ALA A 19 42.58 -7.91 13.95
C ALA A 19 41.05 -8.06 13.93
N MET A 20 40.47 -7.75 12.77
CA MET A 20 39.48 -8.57 12.05
C MET A 20 38.34 -9.21 12.88
N ILE A 21 37.21 -8.51 12.92
CA ILE A 21 35.86 -9.09 12.90
C ILE A 21 35.19 -8.45 11.67
N GLY A 22 35.12 -9.12 10.53
CA GLY A 22 34.27 -10.29 10.32
C GLY A 22 32.99 -9.78 9.67
N GLN A 23 32.91 -9.92 8.34
CA GLN A 23 31.88 -9.35 7.47
C GLN A 23 30.45 -9.61 7.99
N GLY A 24 29.86 -8.60 8.63
CA GLY A 24 28.47 -8.60 9.06
C GLY A 24 27.57 -8.05 7.95
N GLN A 25 26.58 -8.84 7.55
CA GLN A 25 25.61 -8.59 6.49
C GLN A 25 25.15 -7.12 6.38
N LEU A 26 25.38 -6.53 5.21
CA LEU A 26 25.07 -5.13 4.90
C LEU A 26 23.58 -4.85 4.62
N PHE A 27 22.68 -5.83 4.76
CA PHE A 27 21.23 -5.62 4.59
C PHE A 27 20.40 -6.61 5.43
N PRO A 28 20.08 -6.30 6.69
CA PRO A 28 18.89 -6.84 7.32
C PRO A 28 17.70 -5.93 6.99
N ASP A 29 16.85 -6.38 6.07
CA ASP A 29 15.41 -6.07 6.06
C ASP A 29 14.93 -4.60 6.03
N ASP A 30 15.64 -3.68 5.37
CA ASP A 30 15.08 -2.36 4.99
C ASP A 30 14.14 -2.47 3.77
N LEU A 31 13.18 -3.39 3.82
CA LEU A 31 11.98 -3.23 2.99
C LEU A 31 11.21 -2.05 3.59
N PRO A 32 10.90 -0.99 2.81
CA PRO A 32 10.14 0.14 3.33
C PRO A 32 8.90 -0.38 4.04
N LEU A 33 8.69 0.07 5.29
CA LEU A 33 7.42 -0.10 5.99
C LEU A 33 6.30 0.22 4.99
N PRO A 34 5.22 -0.59 4.95
CA PRO A 34 4.14 -0.32 4.02
C PRO A 34 3.79 1.17 4.17
N PRO A 35 3.70 1.92 3.05
CA PRO A 35 3.30 3.31 3.11
C PRO A 35 1.99 3.31 3.90
N GLY A 36 2.01 4.00 5.05
CA GLY A 36 0.92 3.92 6.02
C GLY A 36 -0.39 4.32 5.38
N ASP A 37 -1.49 4.14 6.10
CA ASP A 37 -2.81 4.60 5.66
C ASP A 37 -2.86 6.14 5.43
N ASP A 38 -1.77 6.87 5.70
CA ASP A 38 -1.54 8.28 5.39
C ASP A 38 -1.02 8.54 3.97
N VAL A 39 -0.72 7.52 3.15
CA VAL A 39 -0.28 7.70 1.76
C VAL A 39 -1.38 7.33 0.79
N GLY A 40 -1.67 8.24 -0.15
CA GLY A 40 -2.73 8.13 -1.13
C GLY A 40 -2.23 7.97 -2.56
N TYR A 41 -2.87 7.06 -3.30
CA TYR A 41 -2.67 6.82 -4.72
C TYR A 41 -3.85 7.41 -5.52
N ARG A 42 -3.53 8.14 -6.58
CA ARG A 42 -4.55 8.68 -7.49
C ARG A 42 -5.21 7.56 -8.29
N GLY A 43 -6.41 7.84 -8.81
CA GLY A 43 -7.17 6.92 -9.67
C GLY A 43 -6.34 6.26 -10.79
N PRO A 44 -5.55 6.98 -11.60
CA PRO A 44 -4.70 6.36 -12.62
C PRO A 44 -3.67 5.39 -12.05
N THR A 45 -3.00 5.75 -10.96
CA THR A 45 -2.01 4.89 -10.28
C THR A 45 -2.67 3.63 -9.70
N ALA A 46 -3.82 3.80 -9.03
CA ALA A 46 -4.62 2.70 -8.49
C ALA A 46 -5.11 1.75 -9.59
N CYS A 47 -5.57 2.29 -10.72
CA CYS A 47 -6.00 1.51 -11.88
C CYS A 47 -4.85 0.67 -12.45
N ALA A 48 -3.67 1.29 -12.64
CA ALA A 48 -2.50 0.61 -13.17
C ALA A 48 -2.02 -0.51 -12.24
N ALA A 49 -1.91 -0.24 -10.94
CA ALA A 49 -1.45 -1.22 -9.96
C ALA A 49 -2.46 -2.38 -9.76
N ALA A 50 -3.75 -2.09 -9.67
CA ALA A 50 -4.78 -3.13 -9.58
C ALA A 50 -5.07 -3.84 -10.91
N GLY A 51 -4.62 -3.25 -12.03
CA GLY A 51 -4.90 -3.72 -13.38
C GLY A 51 -6.38 -3.62 -13.76
N ILE A 52 -7.06 -2.55 -13.32
CA ILE A 52 -8.47 -2.29 -13.65
C ILE A 52 -8.59 -1.05 -14.52
N THR A 53 -9.72 -0.93 -15.21
CA THR A 53 -10.06 0.28 -15.96
C THR A 53 -10.57 1.39 -15.03
N TYR A 54 -10.45 2.64 -15.48
CA TYR A 54 -11.03 3.78 -14.76
C TYR A 54 -12.54 3.66 -14.55
N ARG A 55 -13.26 3.06 -15.51
CA ARG A 55 -14.71 2.82 -15.39
C ARG A 55 -15.04 1.82 -14.29
N GLN A 56 -14.27 0.74 -14.17
CA GLN A 56 -14.43 -0.22 -13.07
C GLN A 56 -14.17 0.46 -11.73
N LEU A 57 -13.09 1.23 -11.61
CA LEU A 57 -12.79 1.99 -10.40
C LEU A 57 -13.92 2.95 -10.00
N ASP A 58 -14.43 3.73 -10.95
CA ASP A 58 -15.51 4.69 -10.67
C ASP A 58 -16.82 3.99 -10.31
N TYR A 59 -17.17 2.91 -11.03
CA TYR A 59 -18.37 2.14 -10.75
C TYR A 59 -18.31 1.49 -9.35
N TRP A 60 -17.19 0.90 -8.97
CA TRP A 60 -17.01 0.30 -7.64
C TRP A 60 -17.02 1.34 -6.52
N ALA A 61 -16.44 2.53 -6.75
CA ALA A 61 -16.53 3.63 -5.80
C ALA A 61 -17.95 4.16 -5.63
N ARG A 62 -18.69 4.33 -6.74
CA ARG A 62 -20.10 4.77 -6.71
C ARG A 62 -21.04 3.76 -6.05
N THR A 63 -20.80 2.47 -6.24
CA THR A 63 -21.63 1.39 -5.69
C THR A 63 -21.18 0.94 -4.29
N GLY A 64 -20.17 1.60 -3.73
CA GLY A 64 -19.63 1.31 -2.41
C GLY A 64 -18.91 -0.04 -2.29
N LEU A 65 -18.58 -0.70 -3.42
CA LEU A 65 -17.84 -1.96 -3.39
C LEU A 65 -16.40 -1.74 -2.91
N VAL A 66 -15.73 -0.71 -3.43
CA VAL A 66 -14.44 -0.23 -2.94
C VAL A 66 -14.43 1.28 -3.02
N VAL A 67 -14.31 1.94 -1.86
CA VAL A 67 -14.27 3.40 -1.74
C VAL A 67 -12.88 3.87 -1.34
N PRO A 68 -12.45 5.07 -1.77
CA PRO A 68 -11.18 5.62 -1.31
C PRO A 68 -11.19 5.87 0.20
N SER A 69 -10.20 5.33 0.92
CA SER A 69 -10.09 5.48 2.37
C SER A 69 -9.28 6.71 2.80
N VAL A 70 -8.33 7.17 1.97
CA VAL A 70 -7.45 8.31 2.29
C VAL A 70 -8.16 9.65 2.04
N ARG A 71 -8.80 9.79 0.88
CA ARG A 71 -9.56 10.99 0.54
C ARG A 71 -10.69 10.67 -0.43
N GLY A 72 -11.91 10.96 -0.01
CA GLY A 72 -13.09 10.93 -0.87
C GLY A 72 -13.13 12.08 -1.89
N ALA A 73 -14.12 12.07 -2.78
CA ALA A 73 -14.42 13.22 -3.62
C ALA A 73 -15.40 14.15 -2.90
N THR A 74 -14.98 15.36 -2.54
CA THR A 74 -15.81 16.44 -1.99
C THR A 74 -15.86 17.59 -3.00
N GLY A 75 -16.77 17.50 -3.97
CA GLY A 75 -17.02 18.55 -4.97
C GLY A 75 -16.12 18.50 -6.22
N SER A 76 -16.32 19.47 -7.11
CA SER A 76 -15.62 19.57 -8.39
C SER A 76 -14.13 19.89 -8.17
N GLY A 77 -13.24 19.10 -8.75
CA GLY A 77 -11.78 19.26 -8.62
C GLY A 77 -11.14 18.48 -7.48
N SER A 78 -11.91 17.94 -6.53
CA SER A 78 -11.37 17.06 -5.48
C SER A 78 -10.94 15.71 -6.06
N GLN A 79 -9.72 15.28 -5.75
CA GLN A 79 -9.17 14.03 -6.26
C GLN A 79 -9.29 12.93 -5.19
N ARG A 80 -9.84 11.78 -5.61
CA ARG A 80 -9.88 10.59 -4.78
C ARG A 80 -8.47 10.05 -4.55
N LEU A 81 -8.14 9.77 -3.30
CA LEU A 81 -6.90 9.12 -2.92
C LEU A 81 -7.22 7.78 -2.28
N TYR A 82 -6.63 6.74 -2.86
CA TYR A 82 -6.79 5.34 -2.45
C TYR A 82 -5.57 4.93 -1.62
N SER A 83 -5.77 4.28 -0.48
CA SER A 83 -4.67 3.72 0.31
C SER A 83 -4.04 2.51 -0.40
N PHE A 84 -2.89 2.04 0.10
CA PHE A 84 -2.33 0.75 -0.33
C PHE A 84 -3.36 -0.38 -0.22
N ARG A 85 -4.07 -0.43 0.90
CA ARG A 85 -5.14 -1.39 1.17
C ARG A 85 -6.25 -1.32 0.14
N ASP A 86 -6.72 -0.12 -0.20
CA ASP A 86 -7.77 0.03 -1.21
C ASP A 86 -7.33 -0.58 -2.54
N VAL A 87 -6.09 -0.30 -2.97
CA VAL A 87 -5.53 -0.84 -4.22
C VAL A 87 -5.43 -2.37 -4.16
N LEU A 88 -5.08 -2.94 -3.01
CA LEU A 88 -5.07 -4.40 -2.81
C LEU A 88 -6.47 -5.00 -2.95
N VAL A 89 -7.46 -4.41 -2.28
CA VAL A 89 -8.85 -4.85 -2.37
C VAL A 89 -9.36 -4.73 -3.80
N LEU A 90 -9.04 -3.65 -4.54
CA LEU A 90 -9.37 -3.51 -5.96
C LEU A 90 -8.82 -4.68 -6.80
N ARG A 91 -7.56 -5.07 -6.57
CA ARG A 91 -6.94 -6.20 -7.28
C ARG A 91 -7.61 -7.54 -6.93
N VAL A 92 -7.95 -7.76 -5.67
CA VAL A 92 -8.61 -9.00 -5.23
C VAL A 92 -10.04 -9.08 -5.80
N VAL A 93 -10.82 -8.00 -5.69
CA VAL A 93 -12.17 -7.89 -6.27
C VAL A 93 -12.15 -8.20 -7.76
N ARG A 94 -11.17 -7.66 -8.50
CA ARG A 94 -10.99 -7.98 -9.91
C ARG A 94 -10.79 -9.49 -10.13
N LYS A 95 -9.87 -10.12 -9.40
CA LYS A 95 -9.59 -11.56 -9.53
C LYS A 95 -10.80 -12.44 -9.21
N LEU A 96 -11.57 -12.08 -8.17
CA LEU A 96 -12.79 -12.81 -7.82
C LEU A 96 -13.87 -12.68 -8.91
N LEU A 97 -14.02 -11.49 -9.51
CA LEU A 97 -14.94 -11.29 -10.65
C LEU A 97 -14.51 -12.10 -11.87
N GLU A 98 -13.21 -12.12 -12.19
CA GLU A 98 -12.67 -12.92 -13.31
C GLU A 98 -12.87 -14.43 -13.09
N ALA A 99 -12.88 -14.88 -11.83
CA ALA A 99 -13.20 -16.26 -11.46
C ALA A 99 -14.70 -16.58 -11.43
N GLY A 100 -15.58 -15.60 -11.71
CA GLY A 100 -17.03 -15.81 -11.75
C GLY A 100 -17.70 -15.88 -10.37
N VAL A 101 -17.02 -15.41 -9.31
CA VAL A 101 -17.59 -15.36 -7.95
C VAL A 101 -18.75 -14.36 -7.91
N SER A 102 -19.82 -14.68 -7.18
CA SER A 102 -20.98 -13.81 -7.05
C SER A 102 -20.65 -12.46 -6.40
N LEU A 103 -21.33 -11.39 -6.81
CA LEU A 103 -21.11 -10.04 -6.26
C LEU A 103 -21.34 -9.99 -4.74
N GLN A 104 -22.28 -10.80 -4.22
CA GLN A 104 -22.55 -10.90 -2.79
C GLN A 104 -21.33 -11.41 -2.02
N ASN A 105 -20.71 -12.49 -2.51
CA ASN A 105 -19.51 -13.07 -1.89
C ASN A 105 -18.29 -12.16 -2.05
N ILE A 106 -18.19 -11.47 -3.19
CA ILE A 106 -17.13 -10.48 -3.40
C ILE A 106 -17.22 -9.35 -2.37
N ARG A 107 -18.44 -8.88 -2.04
CA ARG A 107 -18.63 -7.86 -0.99
C ARG A 107 -18.15 -8.38 0.37
N ALA A 108 -18.55 -9.59 0.75
CA ALA A 108 -18.11 -10.20 2.01
C ALA A 108 -16.57 -10.34 2.09
N ALA A 109 -15.93 -10.78 1.00
CA ALA A 109 -14.48 -10.88 0.92
C ALA A 109 -13.80 -9.49 1.00
N ALA A 110 -14.32 -8.50 0.29
CA ALA A 110 -13.79 -7.13 0.33
C ALA A 110 -13.88 -6.52 1.74
N ASP A 111 -15.00 -6.72 2.44
CA ASP A 111 -15.18 -6.24 3.81
C ASP A 111 -14.23 -6.93 4.79
N CYS A 112 -14.01 -8.25 4.65
CA CYS A 112 -13.03 -8.98 5.46
C CYS A 112 -11.61 -8.37 5.32
N LEU A 113 -11.18 -8.09 4.09
CA LEU A 113 -9.86 -7.51 3.83
C LEU A 113 -9.72 -6.07 4.36
N ARG A 114 -10.82 -5.33 4.48
CA ARG A 114 -10.79 -3.94 4.95
C ARG A 114 -10.56 -3.81 6.45
N VAL A 115 -10.94 -4.81 7.24
CA VAL A 115 -10.87 -4.75 8.72
C VAL A 115 -9.51 -5.19 9.28
N ARG A 116 -8.71 -5.96 8.52
CA ARG A 116 -7.44 -6.57 8.99
C ARG A 116 -6.24 -5.61 8.94
N GLY A 117 -5.12 -5.86 9.62
CA GLY A 117 -3.86 -5.14 9.33
C GLY A 117 -3.28 -5.52 7.96
N ILE A 118 -2.43 -4.70 7.35
CA ILE A 118 -1.74 -5.11 6.10
C ILE A 118 -0.79 -6.30 6.39
N GLU A 119 -0.21 -6.31 7.58
CA GLU A 119 0.67 -7.36 8.09
C GLU A 119 -0.09 -8.69 8.21
N ASP A 120 -1.33 -8.66 8.70
CA ASP A 120 -2.17 -9.84 8.85
C ASP A 120 -2.54 -10.45 7.49
N LEU A 121 -2.69 -9.62 6.44
CA LEU A 121 -3.00 -10.07 5.09
C LEU A 121 -1.87 -10.88 4.44
N ALA A 122 -0.66 -10.85 4.99
CA ALA A 122 0.48 -11.59 4.47
C ALA A 122 0.31 -13.11 4.55
N GLN A 123 -0.53 -13.61 5.46
CA GLN A 123 -0.79 -15.04 5.66
C GLN A 123 -2.16 -15.49 5.17
N VAL A 124 -2.92 -14.59 4.54
CA VAL A 124 -4.29 -14.88 4.10
C VAL A 124 -4.30 -15.44 2.68
N THR A 125 -5.03 -16.54 2.52
CA THR A 125 -5.45 -17.07 1.22
C THR A 125 -6.97 -17.08 1.16
N LEU A 126 -7.55 -16.40 0.17
CA LEU A 126 -8.99 -16.47 -0.07
C LEU A 126 -9.28 -17.65 -0.99
N VAL A 127 -10.13 -18.56 -0.56
CA VAL A 127 -10.54 -19.74 -1.34
C VAL A 127 -12.03 -19.63 -1.66
N SER A 128 -12.40 -19.87 -2.91
CA SER A 128 -13.78 -19.79 -3.37
C SER A 128 -14.19 -21.04 -4.12
N ASP A 129 -15.32 -21.63 -3.77
CA ASP A 129 -15.98 -22.70 -4.55
C ASP A 129 -17.03 -22.15 -5.54
N GLY A 130 -17.12 -20.81 -5.65
CA GLY A 130 -18.08 -20.08 -6.49
C GLY A 130 -19.36 -19.69 -5.74
N SER A 131 -19.72 -20.44 -4.70
CA SER A 131 -20.90 -20.21 -3.86
C SER A 131 -20.57 -19.53 -2.53
N THR A 132 -19.36 -19.75 -2.00
CA THR A 132 -18.87 -19.22 -0.74
C THR A 132 -17.40 -18.83 -0.88
N VAL A 133 -16.96 -17.81 -0.15
CA VAL A 133 -15.55 -17.42 -0.03
C VAL A 133 -15.09 -17.69 1.40
N TYR A 134 -14.03 -18.46 1.52
CA TYR A 134 -13.38 -18.83 2.76
C TYR A 134 -12.07 -18.08 2.89
N GLU A 135 -11.73 -17.75 4.12
CA GLU A 135 -10.41 -17.27 4.46
C GLU A 135 -9.63 -18.43 5.07
N CYS A 136 -8.52 -18.76 4.44
CA CYS A 136 -7.61 -19.80 4.92
C CYS A 136 -6.29 -19.15 5.34
N THR A 137 -5.81 -19.52 6.52
CA THR A 137 -4.51 -19.08 7.05
C THR A 137 -3.48 -20.21 7.08
N SER A 138 -3.86 -21.41 6.62
CA SER A 138 -2.98 -22.57 6.46
C SER A 138 -3.33 -23.36 5.21
N ASP A 139 -2.33 -24.05 4.66
CA ASP A 139 -2.49 -24.87 3.45
C ASP A 139 -3.44 -26.06 3.69
N ASP A 140 -3.45 -26.63 4.89
CA ASP A 140 -4.33 -27.75 5.26
C ASP A 140 -5.81 -27.40 5.08
N GLN A 141 -6.24 -26.19 5.47
CA GLN A 141 -7.62 -25.74 5.30
C GLN A 141 -8.00 -25.65 3.81
N VAL A 142 -7.05 -25.27 2.94
CA VAL A 142 -7.27 -25.24 1.49
C VAL A 142 -7.39 -26.66 0.94
N ILE A 143 -6.54 -27.58 1.40
CA ILE A 143 -6.53 -28.98 0.97
C ILE A 143 -7.84 -29.66 1.35
N ASP A 144 -8.36 -29.45 2.56
CA ASP A 144 -9.61 -30.03 3.03
C ASP A 144 -10.80 -29.65 2.13
N LEU A 145 -10.84 -28.39 1.66
CA LEU A 145 -11.85 -27.92 0.71
C LEU A 145 -11.78 -28.63 -0.64
N VAL A 146 -10.57 -28.96 -1.11
CA VAL A 146 -10.36 -29.63 -2.41
C VAL A 146 -10.65 -31.13 -2.33
N GLN A 147 -10.34 -31.77 -1.19
CA GLN A 147 -10.54 -33.21 -1.01
C GLN A 147 -12.02 -33.63 -1.10
N GLY A 148 -12.95 -32.69 -0.89
CA GLY A 148 -14.38 -32.90 -1.14
C GLY A 148 -14.78 -33.09 -2.61
N GLY A 149 -13.84 -33.02 -3.55
CA GLY A 149 -14.09 -33.15 -5.00
C GLY A 149 -14.66 -31.88 -5.65
N GLN A 150 -14.64 -30.76 -4.92
CA GLN A 150 -15.09 -29.45 -5.40
C GLN A 150 -13.92 -28.70 -6.05
N GLY A 151 -14.17 -28.10 -7.22
CA GLY A 151 -13.22 -27.18 -7.84
C GLY A 151 -13.19 -25.87 -7.08
N VAL A 152 -12.01 -25.45 -6.61
CA VAL A 152 -11.83 -24.19 -5.88
C VAL A 152 -10.88 -23.25 -6.60
N PHE A 153 -11.14 -21.97 -6.46
CA PHE A 153 -10.26 -20.89 -6.88
C PHE A 153 -9.61 -20.26 -5.64
N ALA A 154 -8.28 -20.28 -5.57
CA ALA A 154 -7.53 -19.72 -4.46
C ALA A 154 -6.77 -18.45 -4.89
N ILE A 155 -6.84 -17.41 -4.06
CA ILE A 155 -6.07 -16.17 -4.17
C ILE A 155 -5.19 -16.05 -2.93
N ALA A 156 -3.89 -16.30 -3.09
CA ALA A 156 -2.91 -15.98 -2.06
C ALA A 156 -2.78 -14.45 -1.92
N VAL A 157 -3.44 -13.89 -0.90
CA VAL A 157 -3.46 -12.44 -0.65
C VAL A 157 -2.08 -11.96 -0.24
N GLY A 158 -1.36 -12.75 0.55
CA GLY A 158 0.01 -12.41 0.95
C GLY A 158 0.96 -12.19 -0.21
N ARG A 159 0.88 -13.05 -1.24
CA ARG A 159 1.66 -12.85 -2.47
C ARG A 159 1.23 -11.58 -3.20
N ALA A 160 -0.07 -11.31 -3.28
CA ALA A 160 -0.60 -10.10 -3.89
C ALA A 160 -0.14 -8.82 -3.17
N VAL A 161 0.02 -8.86 -1.85
CA VAL A 161 0.62 -7.77 -1.05
C VAL A 161 2.06 -7.52 -1.48
N GLN A 162 2.90 -8.55 -1.53
CA GLN A 162 4.32 -8.42 -1.90
C GLN A 162 4.48 -7.85 -3.32
N ASP A 163 3.76 -8.42 -4.29
CA ASP A 163 3.82 -7.97 -5.68
C ASP A 163 3.36 -6.50 -5.80
N MET A 164 2.33 -6.12 -5.05
CA MET A 164 1.79 -4.76 -5.06
C MET A 164 2.74 -3.76 -4.38
N ARG A 165 3.42 -4.14 -3.28
CA ARG A 165 4.47 -3.31 -2.66
C ARG A 165 5.56 -3.00 -3.68
N GLY A 166 6.04 -4.02 -4.39
CA GLY A 166 7.04 -3.84 -5.45
C GLY A 166 6.58 -2.83 -6.52
N GLN A 167 5.35 -2.97 -7.02
CA GLN A 167 4.81 -2.07 -8.05
C GLN A 167 4.59 -0.63 -7.56
N LEU A 168 3.98 -0.46 -6.38
CA LEU A 168 3.64 0.87 -5.86
C LEU A 168 4.85 1.63 -5.31
N SER A 169 5.90 0.93 -4.89
CA SER A 169 7.16 1.56 -4.45
C SER A 169 7.83 2.41 -5.54
N GLN A 170 7.54 2.14 -6.81
CA GLN A 170 8.12 2.84 -7.96
C GLN A 170 7.20 3.93 -8.54
N LEU A 171 6.01 4.13 -7.97
CA LEU A 171 4.97 4.98 -8.55
C LEU A 171 4.75 6.26 -7.74
N PRO A 172 4.32 7.37 -8.40
CA PRO A 172 4.03 8.61 -7.69
C PRO A 172 2.97 8.44 -6.60
N THR A 173 3.27 8.94 -5.41
CA THR A 173 2.39 8.94 -4.23
C THR A 173 2.04 10.36 -3.81
N GLU A 174 0.89 10.53 -3.16
CA GLU A 174 0.48 11.79 -2.55
C GLU A 174 0.14 11.59 -1.09
N ARG A 175 0.74 12.40 -0.23
CA ARG A 175 0.31 12.51 1.16
C ARG A 175 -0.81 13.55 1.21
N PRO A 176 -2.00 13.24 1.75
CA PRO A 176 -3.04 14.23 1.90
C PRO A 176 -2.51 15.32 2.83
N GLU A 177 -2.54 16.58 2.38
CA GLU A 177 -2.32 17.71 3.27
C GLU A 177 -3.29 17.60 4.45
N ARG A 178 -2.75 17.46 5.65
CA ARG A 178 -3.51 17.51 6.91
C ARG A 178 -4.15 18.90 6.98
N PRO A 179 -5.46 19.01 7.27
CA PRO A 179 -6.10 20.30 7.45
C PRO A 179 -5.47 20.99 8.67
N GLY A 180 -4.62 21.99 8.42
CA GLY A 180 -3.95 22.79 9.47
C GLY A 180 -2.46 23.07 9.28
N HIS A 181 -1.84 22.78 8.14
CA HIS A 181 -0.43 23.14 7.88
C HIS A 181 -0.34 24.00 6.64
N THR A 182 -0.43 25.31 6.82
CA THR A 182 -0.14 26.26 5.75
C THR A 182 1.37 26.24 5.50
N GLY A 183 1.83 25.60 4.42
CA GLY A 183 3.27 25.55 4.13
C GLY A 183 3.70 24.73 2.92
N GLN A 184 3.61 25.36 1.74
CA GLN A 184 4.49 25.22 0.56
C GLN A 184 4.23 24.17 -0.53
N ALA A 185 3.95 24.77 -1.70
CA ALA A 185 4.32 24.40 -3.07
C ALA A 185 3.49 23.33 -3.79
N ALA A 186 2.34 23.77 -4.30
CA ALA A 186 1.69 23.17 -5.45
C ALA A 186 2.65 23.13 -6.65
N VAL A 187 3.14 21.93 -6.97
CA VAL A 187 3.79 21.65 -8.25
C VAL A 187 2.69 21.69 -9.32
N GLY A 188 2.66 22.77 -10.09
CA GLY A 188 1.67 22.99 -11.15
C GLY A 188 1.71 21.87 -12.19
N HIS A 189 0.59 21.15 -12.36
CA HIS A 189 0.42 20.21 -13.45
C HIS A 189 0.25 20.97 -14.79
N PRO A 190 0.86 20.49 -15.90
CA PRO A 190 0.88 21.19 -17.20
C PRO A 190 -0.49 21.41 -17.88
N ARG A 191 -1.57 20.82 -17.35
CA ARG A 191 -2.94 21.09 -17.81
C ARG A 191 -3.44 22.47 -17.42
N ASP A 192 -2.89 23.07 -16.37
CA ASP A 192 -3.36 24.35 -15.84
C ASP A 192 -2.82 25.55 -16.63
N GLU A 193 -1.67 25.38 -17.30
CA GLU A 193 -1.11 26.39 -18.20
C GLU A 193 -1.98 26.62 -19.45
N LEU A 194 -2.63 25.57 -19.95
CA LEU A 194 -3.53 25.63 -21.11
C LEU A 194 -4.83 26.37 -20.77
N ALA A 195 -5.34 26.22 -19.55
CA ALA A 195 -6.52 26.94 -19.08
C ALA A 195 -6.24 28.44 -18.92
N ASN A 196 -5.09 28.79 -18.32
CA ASN A 196 -4.66 30.18 -18.16
C ASN A 196 -4.36 30.89 -19.50
N ARG A 197 -3.87 30.17 -20.51
CA ARG A 197 -3.67 30.75 -21.86
C ARG A 197 -4.98 31.05 -22.59
N ARG A 198 -6.07 30.30 -22.32
CA ARG A 198 -7.37 30.53 -22.96
C ARG A 198 -8.06 31.78 -22.42
N GLY A 199 -7.97 32.03 -21.11
CA GLY A 199 -8.55 33.23 -20.47
C GLY A 199 -7.93 34.54 -20.95
N ARG A 200 -6.64 34.55 -21.31
CA ARG A 200 -5.94 35.77 -21.79
C ARG A 200 -6.26 36.15 -23.23
N ARG A 201 -6.90 35.27 -24.02
CA ARG A 201 -7.25 35.54 -25.44
C ARG A 201 -8.69 35.97 -25.65
N SER A 202 -9.53 35.92 -24.62
CA SER A 202 -10.96 36.30 -24.69
C SER A 202 -11.25 37.71 -24.15
N SER A 203 -10.21 38.49 -23.81
CA SER A 203 -10.33 39.84 -23.24
C SER A 203 -9.42 40.85 -23.94
N ALA A 204 -9.29 40.73 -25.26
CA ALA A 204 -8.65 41.71 -26.14
C ALA A 204 -9.57 42.00 -27.32
#